data_AF-A0AAD5GTV6-F1
#
_entry.id   AF-A0AAD5GTV6-F1
#
_cell.length_a   1.000
_cell.length_b   1.000
_cell.length_c   1.000
_cell.angle_alpha   90.00
_cell.angle_beta   90.00
_cell.angle_gamma   90.00
#
_symmetry.space_group_name_H-M   'P 1'
#
loop_
_entity.id
_entity.type
_entity.pdbx_description
1 polymer ?
#
loop_
_entity_poly.entity_id
_entity_poly.type
_entity_poly.pdbx_seq_one_letter_code
_entity_poly.pdbx_strand_id
1 'polypeptide(L)'
;QSSMETSTKTQLRSIDEMVKTLPQHSLSWLKGKLTLYNYQGIWIHRKFLEGLPLAQQSFKPQPSDVFLCSHPKSGTTWLKAVVFAIMTREKFDEFNTPLHTTMPHDCIPFLSRDIEHILENRHNNSSCITPIATHLPYNLLPESIRASNCKIVYMYRNVKDVISL
;
A
#
# COMPACT_ATOMS: atom_id res chain seq x y z
N GLN A 1 23.34 4.65 -6.02
CA GLN A 1 22.69 5.92 -5.63
C GLN A 1 22.25 6.75 -6.84
N SER A 2 23.13 7.05 -7.82
CA SER A 2 22.75 7.84 -9.02
C SER A 2 21.61 7.25 -9.89
N SER A 3 21.53 5.92 -10.02
CA SER A 3 20.55 5.21 -10.86
C SER A 3 19.14 5.07 -10.26
N MET A 4 19.02 4.97 -8.93
CA MET A 4 17.72 4.97 -8.23
C MET A 4 17.06 6.35 -8.32
N GLU A 5 17.82 7.43 -8.06
CA GLU A 5 17.27 8.80 -8.13
C GLU A 5 16.78 9.19 -9.53
N THR A 6 17.42 8.67 -10.59
CA THR A 6 16.97 8.90 -11.97
C THR A 6 15.72 8.10 -12.32
N SER A 7 15.59 6.86 -11.82
CA SER A 7 14.40 6.02 -12.00
C SER A 7 13.17 6.64 -11.31
N THR A 8 13.31 7.01 -10.03
CA THR A 8 12.22 7.62 -9.25
C THR A 8 11.77 8.96 -9.85
N LYS A 9 12.71 9.82 -10.29
CA LYS A 9 12.36 11.09 -10.98
C LYS A 9 11.63 10.87 -12.30
N THR A 10 11.99 9.84 -13.06
CA THR A 10 11.34 9.52 -14.34
C THR A 10 9.92 8.99 -14.13
N GLN A 11 9.72 8.15 -13.11
CA GLN A 11 8.39 7.67 -12.74
C GLN A 11 7.49 8.78 -12.20
N LEU A 12 8.00 9.66 -11.34
CA LEU A 12 7.24 10.81 -10.84
C LEU A 12 6.78 11.73 -11.98
N ARG A 13 7.64 11.98 -12.97
CA ARG A 13 7.27 12.72 -14.19
C ARG A 13 6.17 12.02 -14.99
N SER A 14 6.22 10.70 -15.12
CA SER A 14 5.19 9.92 -15.79
C SER A 14 3.84 9.98 -15.06
N ILE A 15 3.85 9.91 -13.72
CA ILE A 15 2.65 10.04 -12.89
C ILE A 15 2.06 11.44 -13.00
N ASP A 16 2.89 12.49 -13.02
CA ASP A 16 2.41 13.86 -13.16
C ASP A 16 1.71 14.11 -14.50
N GLU A 17 2.24 13.57 -15.59
CA GLU A 17 1.59 13.62 -16.89
C GLU A 17 0.27 12.82 -16.91
N MET A 18 0.26 11.61 -16.32
CA MET A 18 -0.95 10.82 -16.18
C MET A 18 -2.03 11.58 -15.39
N VAL A 19 -1.69 12.11 -14.22
CA VAL A 19 -2.62 12.80 -13.31
C VAL A 19 -3.27 14.02 -13.97
N LYS A 20 -2.55 14.73 -14.87
CA LYS A 20 -3.12 15.85 -15.64
C LYS A 20 -4.24 15.42 -16.59
N THR A 21 -4.21 14.19 -17.09
CA THR A 21 -5.20 13.67 -18.06
C THR A 21 -6.44 13.07 -17.40
N LEU A 22 -6.39 12.76 -16.11
CA LEU A 22 -7.52 12.17 -15.38
C LEU A 22 -8.60 13.21 -15.07
N PRO A 23 -9.89 12.84 -15.08
CA PRO A 23 -10.95 13.67 -14.54
C PRO A 23 -10.67 14.02 -13.07
N GLN A 24 -10.84 15.29 -12.71
CA GLN A 24 -10.50 15.81 -11.38
C GLN A 24 -11.74 16.35 -10.69
N HIS A 25 -11.82 16.15 -9.37
CA HIS A 25 -12.88 16.71 -8.55
C HIS A 25 -12.29 17.28 -7.26
N SER A 26 -12.36 18.60 -7.13
CA SER A 26 -11.93 19.32 -5.93
C SER A 26 -13.11 19.53 -5.00
N LEU A 27 -12.95 19.12 -3.75
CA LEU A 27 -14.03 19.14 -2.76
C LEU A 27 -14.21 20.58 -2.22
N SER A 28 -15.28 21.25 -2.66
CA SER A 28 -15.58 22.65 -2.32
C SER A 28 -15.68 22.89 -0.81
N TRP A 29 -16.25 21.95 -0.07
CA TRP A 29 -16.43 22.03 1.39
C TRP A 29 -15.12 21.95 2.19
N LEU A 30 -14.02 21.51 1.57
CA LEU A 30 -12.67 21.55 2.14
C LEU A 30 -11.87 22.76 1.63
N LYS A 31 -12.53 23.79 1.09
CA LYS A 31 -11.88 24.96 0.46
C LYS A 31 -10.89 24.55 -0.65
N GLY A 32 -11.21 23.48 -1.39
CA GLY A 32 -10.34 22.95 -2.45
C GLY A 32 -9.04 22.30 -1.95
N LYS A 33 -8.87 22.07 -0.64
CA LYS A 33 -7.66 21.43 -0.08
C LYS A 33 -7.52 19.95 -0.45
N LEU A 34 -8.56 19.34 -0.99
CA LEU A 34 -8.56 17.93 -1.38
C LEU A 34 -9.08 17.79 -2.81
N THR A 35 -8.20 17.34 -3.70
CA THR A 35 -8.52 16.99 -5.08
C THR A 35 -8.44 15.47 -5.24
N LEU A 36 -9.50 14.91 -5.80
CA LEU A 36 -9.60 13.51 -6.19
C LEU A 36 -9.47 13.39 -7.70
N TYR A 37 -8.90 12.27 -8.15
CA TYR A 37 -8.68 11.96 -9.55
C TYR A 37 -9.41 10.66 -9.85
N ASN A 38 -10.16 10.63 -10.96
CA ASN A 38 -10.83 9.41 -11.39
C ASN A 38 -9.83 8.50 -12.11
N TYR A 39 -9.44 7.42 -11.45
CA TYR A 39 -8.55 6.39 -12.00
C TYR A 39 -9.32 5.08 -12.10
N GLN A 40 -9.47 4.56 -13.33
CA GLN A 40 -10.18 3.30 -13.61
C GLN A 40 -11.59 3.25 -12.95
N GLY A 41 -12.31 4.38 -12.96
CA GLY A 41 -13.67 4.48 -12.44
C GLY A 41 -13.78 4.80 -10.93
N ILE A 42 -12.66 4.96 -10.22
CA ILE A 42 -12.66 5.27 -8.77
C ILE A 42 -11.99 6.62 -8.51
N TRP A 43 -12.59 7.41 -7.61
CA TRP A 43 -12.04 8.66 -7.14
C TRP A 43 -10.98 8.44 -6.06
N ILE A 44 -9.74 8.82 -6.35
CA ILE A 44 -8.59 8.53 -5.51
C ILE A 44 -7.76 9.80 -5.28
N HIS A 45 -7.23 9.96 -4.08
CA HIS A 45 -6.29 11.04 -3.77
C HIS A 45 -4.91 10.77 -4.42
N ARG A 46 -4.23 11.82 -4.90
CA ARG A 46 -2.93 11.71 -5.59
C ARG A 46 -1.91 10.80 -4.89
N LYS A 47 -1.80 10.89 -3.57
CA LYS A 47 -0.88 10.06 -2.76
C LYS A 47 -1.06 8.54 -2.92
N PHE A 48 -2.25 8.09 -3.33
CA PHE A 48 -2.51 6.66 -3.59
C PHE A 48 -2.34 6.28 -5.06
N LEU A 49 -2.26 7.27 -5.96
CA LEU A 49 -1.87 7.05 -7.36
C LEU A 49 -0.35 6.91 -7.51
N GLU A 50 0.41 7.50 -6.59
CA GLU A 50 1.85 7.30 -6.49
C GLU A 50 2.14 5.80 -6.30
N GLY A 51 2.90 5.23 -7.23
CA GLY A 51 3.29 3.81 -7.29
C GLY A 51 2.18 2.80 -7.61
N LEU A 52 0.90 3.18 -7.66
CA LEU A 52 -0.18 2.29 -8.10
C LEU A 52 0.01 1.77 -9.54
N PRO A 53 0.25 2.63 -10.55
CA PRO A 53 0.50 2.14 -11.92
C PRO A 53 1.69 1.18 -11.99
N LEU A 54 2.76 1.47 -11.24
CA LEU A 54 3.93 0.59 -11.19
C LEU A 54 3.60 -0.75 -10.53
N ALA A 55 2.84 -0.73 -9.43
CA ALA A 55 2.37 -1.96 -8.79
C ALA A 55 1.50 -2.79 -9.76
N GLN A 56 0.59 -2.16 -10.50
CA GLN A 56 -0.24 -2.87 -11.48
C GLN A 56 0.57 -3.48 -12.63
N GLN A 57 1.66 -2.83 -13.06
CA GLN A 57 2.50 -3.29 -14.18
C GLN A 57 3.54 -4.34 -13.77
N SER A 58 4.18 -4.15 -12.62
CA SER A 58 5.44 -4.85 -12.30
C SER A 58 5.31 -5.81 -11.12
N PHE A 59 4.27 -5.69 -10.29
CA PHE A 59 4.16 -6.51 -9.09
C PHE A 59 3.80 -7.95 -9.45
N LYS A 60 4.67 -8.88 -9.04
CA LYS A 60 4.45 -10.33 -9.17
C LYS A 60 4.32 -10.94 -7.78
N PRO A 61 3.11 -11.38 -7.39
CA PRO A 61 2.90 -12.01 -6.09
C PRO A 61 3.56 -13.39 -6.02
N GLN A 62 3.93 -13.79 -4.81
CA GLN A 62 4.28 -15.16 -4.46
C GLN A 62 3.08 -15.83 -3.77
N PRO A 63 2.86 -17.15 -3.94
CA PRO A 63 1.74 -17.85 -3.28
C PRO A 63 1.72 -17.72 -1.76
N SER A 64 2.87 -17.48 -1.14
CA SER A 64 3.06 -17.24 0.29
C SER A 64 2.63 -15.84 0.76
N ASP A 65 2.42 -14.88 -0.15
CA ASP A 65 2.13 -13.50 0.20
C ASP A 65 0.80 -13.33 0.94
N VAL A 66 0.77 -12.37 1.87
CA VAL A 66 -0.41 -11.96 2.62
C VAL A 66 -0.66 -10.48 2.43
N PHE A 67 -1.80 -10.13 1.83
CA PHE A 67 -2.21 -8.74 1.62
C PHE A 67 -3.15 -8.28 2.73
N LEU A 68 -2.75 -7.21 3.42
CA LEU A 68 -3.53 -6.55 4.46
C LEU A 68 -4.28 -5.37 3.83
N CYS A 69 -5.53 -5.61 3.48
CA CYS A 69 -6.38 -4.63 2.81
C CYS A 69 -7.26 -3.91 3.84
N SER A 70 -7.43 -2.60 3.70
CA SER A 70 -8.36 -1.83 4.54
C SER A 70 -8.73 -0.52 3.87
N HIS A 71 -9.84 0.10 4.26
CA HIS A 71 -10.05 1.52 3.96
C HIS A 71 -9.23 2.38 4.94
N PRO A 72 -8.67 3.55 4.54
CA PRO A 72 -8.01 4.46 5.46
C PRO A 72 -8.81 4.72 6.74
N LYS A 73 -8.13 4.81 7.88
CA LYS A 73 -8.72 4.99 9.23
C LYS A 73 -9.59 3.83 9.74
N SER A 74 -9.56 2.67 9.09
CA SER A 74 -10.33 1.47 9.53
C SER A 74 -9.57 0.56 10.50
N GLY A 75 -8.38 0.95 10.97
CA GLY A 75 -7.58 0.16 11.93
C GLY A 75 -6.30 -0.47 11.38
N THR A 76 -5.78 0.03 10.25
CA THR A 76 -4.57 -0.52 9.60
C THR A 76 -3.36 -0.61 10.51
N THR A 77 -3.14 0.37 11.39
CA THR A 77 -2.01 0.38 12.32
C THR A 77 -2.08 -0.81 13.28
N TRP A 78 -3.26 -1.06 13.84
CA TRP A 78 -3.51 -2.19 14.74
C TRP A 78 -3.37 -3.51 13.98
N LEU A 79 -3.98 -3.63 12.80
CA LEU A 79 -3.86 -4.82 11.95
C LEU A 79 -2.39 -5.14 11.62
N LYS A 80 -1.60 -4.12 11.24
CA LYS A 80 -0.18 -4.28 10.95
C LYS A 80 0.60 -4.76 12.17
N ALA A 81 0.36 -4.18 13.34
CA ALA A 81 1.04 -4.58 14.58
C ALA A 81 0.74 -6.05 14.92
N VAL A 82 -0.54 -6.45 14.90
CA VAL A 82 -0.96 -7.82 15.21
C VAL A 82 -0.36 -8.82 14.22
N VAL A 83 -0.46 -8.55 12.92
CA VAL A 83 0.08 -9.45 11.89
C VAL A 83 1.60 -9.55 12.01
N PHE A 84 2.30 -8.42 12.20
CA PHE A 84 3.75 -8.42 12.39
C PHE A 84 4.16 -9.28 13.59
N ALA A 85 3.50 -9.11 14.74
CA ALA A 85 3.77 -9.90 15.93
C ALA A 85 3.57 -11.41 15.66
N ILE A 86 2.46 -11.80 15.01
CA ILE A 86 2.18 -13.21 14.68
C ILE A 86 3.26 -13.80 13.76
N MET A 87 3.67 -13.05 12.74
CA MET A 87 4.64 -13.50 11.72
C MET A 87 6.07 -13.59 12.25
N THR A 88 6.38 -12.84 13.30
CA THR A 88 7.74 -12.72 13.85
C THR A 88 7.90 -13.26 15.26
N ARG A 89 6.85 -13.88 15.84
CA ARG A 89 6.84 -14.44 17.20
C ARG A 89 7.96 -15.45 17.51
N GLU A 90 8.51 -16.10 16.49
CA GLU A 90 9.62 -17.07 16.63
C GLU A 90 10.99 -16.39 16.49
N LYS A 91 11.03 -15.16 15.97
CA LYS A 91 12.24 -14.36 15.77
C LYS A 91 12.49 -13.36 16.90
N PHE A 92 11.41 -12.83 17.47
CA PHE A 92 11.44 -11.84 18.54
C PHE A 92 10.59 -12.31 19.72
N ASP A 93 11.08 -12.04 20.92
CA ASP A 93 10.33 -12.19 22.16
C ASP A 93 9.49 -10.92 22.44
N GLU A 94 8.72 -10.97 23.52
CA GLU A 94 7.83 -9.87 23.92
C GLU A 94 8.59 -8.57 24.24
N PHE A 95 9.86 -8.65 24.66
CA PHE A 95 10.64 -7.50 25.12
C PHE A 95 11.53 -6.90 24.02
N ASN A 96 11.91 -7.70 23.01
CA ASN A 96 12.83 -7.29 21.95
C ASN A 96 12.16 -7.08 20.59
N THR A 97 10.82 -7.14 20.53
CA THR A 97 10.09 -6.91 19.29
C THR A 97 10.30 -5.50 18.74
N PRO A 98 10.52 -5.35 17.41
CA PRO A 98 10.61 -4.03 16.77
C PRO A 98 9.41 -3.12 17.01
N LEU A 99 8.24 -3.66 17.37
CA LEU A 99 7.04 -2.86 17.65
C LEU A 99 7.18 -1.90 18.83
N HIS A 100 8.17 -2.10 19.72
CA HIS A 100 8.44 -1.17 20.84
C HIS A 100 9.22 0.08 20.41
N THR A 101 9.96 0.00 19.31
CA THR A 101 10.86 1.08 18.85
C THR A 101 10.50 1.62 17.48
N THR A 102 9.70 0.88 16.70
CA THR A 102 9.38 1.15 15.31
C THR A 102 7.87 1.18 15.11
N MET A 103 7.39 2.11 14.28
CA MET A 103 5.96 2.18 13.99
C MET A 103 5.52 0.98 13.14
N PRO A 104 4.32 0.42 13.36
CA PRO A 104 3.82 -0.70 12.55
C PRO A 104 3.80 -0.41 11.04
N HIS A 105 3.70 0.87 10.65
CA HIS A 105 3.74 1.31 9.26
C HIS A 105 5.09 1.14 8.59
N ASP A 106 6.17 1.07 9.36
CA ASP A 106 7.55 0.86 8.89
C ASP A 106 7.93 -0.62 8.96
N CYS A 107 7.28 -1.39 9.86
CA CYS A 107 7.46 -2.85 9.95
C CYS A 107 6.82 -3.62 8.78
N ILE A 108 5.71 -3.11 8.22
CA ILE A 108 5.00 -3.74 7.09
C ILE A 108 4.87 -2.72 5.95
N PRO A 109 5.42 -3.00 4.75
CA PRO A 109 5.40 -2.06 3.65
C PRO A 109 4.00 -1.89 3.04
N PHE A 110 3.76 -0.76 2.41
CA PHE A 110 2.55 -0.44 1.64
C PHE A 110 2.77 -0.65 0.15
N LEU A 111 1.86 -1.36 -0.52
CA LEU A 111 1.99 -1.72 -1.93
C LEU A 111 2.21 -0.50 -2.85
N SER A 112 1.43 0.58 -2.68
CA SER A 112 1.54 1.75 -3.56
C SER A 112 2.74 2.64 -3.20
N ARG A 113 3.07 2.77 -1.91
CA ARG A 113 4.09 3.70 -1.41
C ARG A 113 5.51 3.10 -1.49
N ASP A 114 5.63 1.81 -1.18
CA ASP A 114 6.91 1.16 -0.91
C ASP A 114 7.24 0.10 -1.99
N ILE A 115 6.63 0.20 -3.18
CA ILE A 115 6.73 -0.79 -4.27
C ILE A 115 8.18 -1.10 -4.67
N GLU A 116 9.03 -0.09 -4.84
CA GLU A 116 10.43 -0.28 -5.22
C GLU A 116 11.17 -1.09 -4.15
N HIS A 117 11.01 -0.70 -2.88
CA HIS A 117 11.59 -1.40 -1.74
C HIS A 117 11.08 -2.85 -1.63
N ILE A 118 9.79 -3.10 -1.88
CA ILE A 118 9.23 -4.45 -1.89
C ILE A 118 9.89 -5.31 -2.98
N LEU A 119 10.06 -4.76 -4.19
CA LEU A 119 10.67 -5.48 -5.31
C LEU A 119 12.15 -5.78 -5.05
N GLU A 120 12.90 -4.83 -4.48
CA GLU A 120 14.31 -5.00 -4.10
C GLU A 120 14.48 -6.06 -3.01
N ASN A 121 13.68 -5.99 -1.94
CA ASN A 121 13.71 -6.98 -0.87
C ASN A 121 13.41 -8.39 -1.38
N ARG A 122 12.46 -8.53 -2.31
CA ARG A 122 12.13 -9.82 -2.94
C ARG A 122 13.28 -10.38 -3.77
N HIS A 123 14.01 -9.51 -4.48
CA HIS A 123 15.17 -9.94 -5.25
C HIS A 123 16.26 -10.51 -4.34
N ASN A 124 16.45 -9.90 -3.16
CA ASN A 124 17.50 -10.29 -2.22
C ASN A 124 17.10 -11.43 -1.29
N ASN A 125 15.80 -11.64 -1.01
CA ASN A 125 15.33 -12.62 -0.05
C ASN A 125 13.98 -13.23 -0.45
N SER A 126 14.02 -14.35 -1.14
CA SER A 126 12.86 -15.00 -1.76
C SER A 126 12.10 -15.99 -0.87
N SER A 127 12.58 -16.28 0.34
CA SER A 127 12.09 -17.40 1.17
C SER A 127 11.13 -17.01 2.30
N CYS A 128 10.83 -15.72 2.50
CA CYS A 128 9.99 -15.26 3.62
C CYS A 128 8.58 -14.85 3.16
N ILE A 129 7.55 -15.29 3.89
CA ILE A 129 6.22 -14.70 3.78
C ILE A 129 6.33 -13.21 4.07
N THR A 130 5.95 -12.38 3.11
CA THR A 130 6.03 -10.92 3.24
C THR A 130 4.62 -10.36 3.35
N PRO A 131 4.18 -9.89 4.53
CA PRO A 131 2.93 -9.17 4.63
C PRO A 131 3.06 -7.82 3.91
N ILE A 132 2.06 -7.46 3.11
CA ILE A 132 2.01 -6.19 2.37
C ILE A 132 0.66 -5.54 2.62
N ALA A 133 0.66 -4.27 3.03
CA ALA A 133 -0.58 -3.54 3.25
C ALA A 133 -1.00 -2.73 2.02
N THR A 134 -2.31 -2.52 1.87
CA THR A 134 -2.85 -1.67 0.80
C THR A 134 -4.18 -1.05 1.18
N HIS A 135 -4.40 0.16 0.64
CA HIS A 135 -5.68 0.86 0.67
C HIS A 135 -6.44 0.78 -0.65
N LEU A 136 -5.90 0.04 -1.61
CA LEU A 136 -6.52 -0.11 -2.91
C LEU A 136 -7.83 -0.90 -2.78
N PRO A 137 -8.91 -0.39 -3.38
CA PRO A 137 -10.10 -1.18 -3.66
C PRO A 137 -9.75 -2.46 -4.41
N TYR A 138 -10.54 -3.51 -4.19
CA TYR A 138 -10.26 -4.83 -4.76
C TYR A 138 -10.06 -4.80 -6.28
N ASN A 139 -10.90 -4.06 -7.01
CA ASN A 139 -10.82 -3.93 -8.47
C ASN A 139 -9.56 -3.21 -8.98
N LEU A 140 -8.88 -2.43 -8.13
CA LEU A 140 -7.63 -1.75 -8.48
C LEU A 140 -6.39 -2.52 -8.05
N LEU A 141 -6.56 -3.63 -7.33
CA LEU A 141 -5.44 -4.53 -7.08
C LEU A 141 -4.88 -5.02 -8.42
N PRO A 142 -3.54 -5.12 -8.55
CA PRO A 142 -2.88 -5.76 -9.68
C PRO A 142 -3.58 -7.07 -10.05
N GLU A 143 -3.84 -7.27 -11.34
CA GLU A 143 -4.48 -8.51 -11.84
C GLU A 143 -3.69 -9.74 -11.38
N SER A 144 -2.36 -9.63 -11.33
CA SER A 144 -1.48 -10.67 -10.82
C SER A 144 -1.82 -11.11 -9.39
N ILE A 145 -2.25 -10.19 -8.51
CA ILE A 145 -2.70 -10.49 -7.14
C ILE A 145 -4.09 -11.09 -7.12
N ARG A 146 -5.01 -10.59 -7.96
CA ARG A 146 -6.38 -11.12 -8.02
C ARG A 146 -6.45 -12.52 -8.61
N ALA A 147 -5.57 -12.84 -9.54
CA ALA A 147 -5.48 -14.14 -10.19
C ALA A 147 -4.58 -15.14 -9.45
N SER A 148 -3.90 -14.73 -8.37
CA SER A 148 -3.03 -15.61 -7.59
C SER A 148 -3.74 -16.28 -6.42
N ASN A 149 -3.11 -17.29 -5.84
CA ASN A 149 -3.55 -17.95 -4.61
C ASN A 149 -3.06 -17.24 -3.33
N CYS A 150 -2.79 -15.94 -3.42
CA CYS A 150 -2.35 -15.16 -2.26
C CYS A 150 -3.47 -14.99 -1.24
N LYS A 151 -3.10 -14.81 0.01
CA LYS A 151 -4.07 -14.57 1.08
C LYS A 151 -4.39 -13.08 1.13
N ILE A 152 -5.67 -12.74 1.18
CA ILE A 152 -6.15 -11.37 1.37
C ILE A 152 -6.90 -11.30 2.69
N VAL A 153 -6.44 -10.45 3.59
CA VAL A 153 -7.10 -10.13 4.87
C VAL A 153 -7.64 -8.72 4.77
N TYR A 154 -8.96 -8.56 4.82
CA TYR A 154 -9.61 -7.25 4.75
C TYR A 154 -10.11 -6.80 6.12
N MET A 155 -9.70 -5.62 6.57
CA MET A 155 -10.25 -4.98 7.77
C MET A 155 -11.26 -3.90 7.39
N TYR A 156 -12.48 -4.11 7.86
CA TYR A 156 -13.61 -3.20 7.69
C TYR A 156 -13.92 -2.48 9.01
N ARG A 157 -14.38 -1.24 8.89
CA ARG A 157 -14.98 -0.48 9.98
C ARG A 157 -16.22 0.23 9.48
N ASN A 158 -17.23 0.38 10.34
CA ASN A 158 -18.44 1.12 10.00
C ASN A 158 -18.09 2.52 9.49
N VAL A 159 -18.65 2.91 8.35
CA VAL A 159 -18.35 4.20 7.70
C VAL A 159 -18.62 5.39 8.61
N LYS A 160 -19.63 5.32 9.49
CA LYS A 160 -19.95 6.39 10.45
C LYS A 160 -18.79 6.65 11.41
N ASP A 161 -18.11 5.60 11.84
CA ASP A 161 -16.94 5.72 12.72
C ASP A 161 -15.71 6.22 11.97
N VAL A 162 -15.55 5.77 10.71
CA VAL A 162 -14.42 6.17 9.86
C VAL A 162 -14.46 7.67 9.55
N ILE A 163 -15.64 8.23 9.31
CA ILE A 163 -15.79 9.66 9.03
C ILE A 163 -15.75 10.53 10.28
N SER A 164 -16.07 9.99 11.46
CA SER A 164 -16.07 10.73 12.73
C SER A 164 -14.70 10.90 13.38
N LEU A 165 -13.71 10.09 12.97
CA LEU A 165 -12.30 10.17 13.40
C LEU A 165 -11.49 11.12 12.52
#